data_AF-A0AB72VFI5-F1
#
_entry.id   AF-A0AB72VFI5-F1
#
_cell.length_a   1.000
_cell.length_b   1.000
_cell.length_c   1.000
_cell.angle_alpha   90.00
_cell.angle_beta   90.00
_cell.angle_gamma   90.00
#
_symmetry.space_group_name_H-M   'P 1'
#
loop_
_entity.id
_entity.type
_entity.pdbx_description
1 polymer ?
#
loop_
_entity_poly.entity_id
_entity_poly.type
_entity_poly.pdbx_seq_one_letter_code
_entity_poly.pdbx_strand_id
1 'polypeptide(L)'
;MEESEDSPLNRFTPEDGDRNAIFDIKAIYQQHYHSFDLFDAPEVFFPRVGPYKLQNLENVWTALDSQDIFESRGISRDGAIVVVRPDQYVAAVLPLEDTAGLAEFFNGNLLEP
;
A
#
# COMPACT_ATOMS: atom_id res chain seq x y z
N MET A 1 -1.57 9.30 4.84
CA MET A 1 -2.62 8.64 4.03
C MET A 1 -3.93 8.48 4.80
N GLU A 2 -3.95 8.16 6.10
CA GLU A 2 -5.23 7.95 6.81
C GLU A 2 -5.96 9.24 7.21
N GLU A 3 -5.24 10.30 7.56
CA GLU A 3 -5.84 11.54 8.08
C GLU A 3 -6.12 12.63 7.03
N SER A 4 -5.73 12.41 5.77
CA SER A 4 -5.94 13.42 4.70
C SER A 4 -7.23 13.15 3.93
N GLU A 5 -8.08 14.17 3.77
CA GLU A 5 -9.28 14.11 2.92
C GLU A 5 -8.92 13.83 1.45
N ASP A 6 -7.76 14.31 0.99
CA ASP A 6 -7.28 14.10 -0.38
C ASP A 6 -6.71 12.70 -0.63
N SER A 7 -6.68 11.83 0.39
CA SER A 7 -6.19 10.46 0.27
C SER A 7 -7.11 9.64 -0.64
N PRO A 8 -6.59 9.00 -1.70
CA PRO A 8 -7.38 8.11 -2.57
C PRO A 8 -8.10 7.01 -1.78
N LEU A 9 -7.44 6.48 -0.73
CA LEU A 9 -8.01 5.47 0.14
C LEU A 9 -9.27 5.98 0.85
N ASN A 10 -9.27 7.23 1.33
CA ASN A 10 -10.44 7.83 1.97
C ASN A 10 -11.53 8.19 0.97
N ARG A 11 -11.14 8.74 -0.19
CA ARG A 11 -12.07 9.29 -1.17
C ARG A 11 -12.85 8.22 -1.95
N PHE A 12 -12.20 7.12 -2.32
CA PHE A 12 -12.79 6.14 -3.23
C PHE A 12 -13.27 4.86 -2.52
N THR A 13 -12.96 4.66 -1.25
CA THR A 13 -13.43 3.48 -0.51
C THR A 13 -14.87 3.73 -0.01
N PRO A 14 -15.86 2.89 -0.36
CA PRO A 14 -17.22 3.02 0.15
C PRO A 14 -17.31 2.99 1.68
N GLU A 15 -18.21 3.77 2.28
CA GLU A 15 -18.35 3.87 3.74
C GLU A 15 -18.72 2.53 4.41
N ASP A 16 -19.48 1.68 3.72
CA ASP A 16 -19.91 0.36 4.18
C ASP A 16 -18.92 -0.77 3.78
N GLY A 17 -17.90 -0.43 3.00
CA GLY A 17 -16.87 -1.35 2.54
C GLY A 17 -15.81 -1.67 3.59
N ASP A 18 -15.10 -2.79 3.38
CA ASP A 18 -13.85 -3.01 4.09
C ASP A 18 -12.81 -1.98 3.63
N ARG A 19 -11.88 -1.62 4.52
CA ARG A 19 -10.91 -0.55 4.26
C ARG A 19 -10.03 -0.80 3.03
N ASN A 20 -9.84 -2.06 2.66
CA ASN A 20 -9.09 -2.50 1.48
C ASN A 20 -9.97 -2.94 0.31
N ALA A 21 -11.26 -2.58 0.29
CA ALA A 21 -12.20 -3.01 -0.75
C ALA A 21 -11.81 -2.54 -2.16
N ILE A 22 -11.18 -1.36 -2.27
CA ILE A 22 -10.73 -0.77 -3.53
C ILE A 22 -9.21 -0.90 -3.70
N PHE A 23 -8.46 -0.69 -2.62
CA PHE A 23 -7.00 -0.71 -2.63
C PHE A 23 -6.45 -1.83 -1.74
N ASP A 24 -5.75 -2.78 -2.34
CA ASP A 24 -4.90 -3.72 -1.61
C ASP A 24 -3.50 -3.09 -1.42
N ILE A 25 -3.23 -2.58 -0.22
CA ILE A 25 -2.02 -1.84 0.10
C ILE A 25 -1.03 -2.76 0.82
N LYS A 26 0.19 -2.86 0.30
CA LYS A 26 1.26 -3.68 0.88
C LYS A 26 2.51 -2.85 1.15
N ALA A 27 3.17 -3.16 2.26
CA ALA A 27 4.50 -2.65 2.58
C ALA A 27 5.53 -3.76 2.36
N ILE A 28 6.63 -3.42 1.69
CA ILE A 28 7.81 -4.28 1.57
C ILE A 28 8.98 -3.52 2.17
N TYR A 29 9.41 -3.90 3.35
CA TYR A 29 10.53 -3.28 4.06
C TYR A 29 11.88 -3.82 3.58
N GLN A 30 12.92 -3.01 3.69
CA GLN A 30 14.29 -3.40 3.32
C GLN A 30 14.97 -4.21 4.43
N GLN A 31 14.55 -4.01 5.68
CA GLN A 31 15.14 -4.62 6.85
C GLN A 31 14.70 -6.08 7.00
N HIS A 32 15.57 -6.94 7.55
CA HIS A 32 15.25 -8.34 7.83
C HIS A 32 14.05 -8.46 8.79
N TYR A 33 13.16 -9.43 8.59
CA TYR A 33 11.94 -9.64 9.39
C TYR A 33 12.14 -9.94 10.89
N HIS A 34 13.38 -10.01 11.38
CA HIS A 34 13.72 -10.15 12.81
C HIS A 34 14.20 -8.82 13.43
N SER A 35 14.28 -7.75 12.64
CA SER A 35 14.85 -6.47 13.06
C SER A 35 13.80 -5.44 13.52
N PHE A 36 12.51 -5.75 13.30
CA PHE A 36 11.38 -4.94 13.74
C PHE A 36 10.19 -5.85 14.05
N ASP A 37 9.27 -5.38 14.89
CA ASP A 37 8.04 -6.10 15.18
C ASP A 37 7.00 -5.80 14.09
N LEU A 38 6.17 -6.80 13.74
CA LEU A 38 5.16 -6.66 12.68
C LEU A 38 4.32 -5.38 12.84
N PHE A 39 3.91 -5.08 14.07
CA PHE A 39 3.04 -3.95 14.40
C PHE A 39 3.75 -2.59 14.52
N ASP A 40 5.06 -2.53 14.24
CA ASP A 40 5.75 -1.25 14.04
C ASP A 40 5.31 -0.59 12.71
N ALA A 41 4.74 -1.37 11.78
CA ALA A 41 4.14 -0.85 10.56
C ALA A 41 2.84 -0.08 10.85
N PRO A 42 2.51 0.97 10.06
CA PRO A 42 1.26 1.71 10.20
C PRO A 42 -0.02 0.86 10.09
N GLU A 43 -1.09 1.26 10.80
CA GLU A 43 -2.37 0.52 10.86
C GLU A 43 -3.04 0.34 9.49
N VAL A 44 -2.79 1.23 8.53
CA VAL A 44 -3.30 1.13 7.15
C VAL A 44 -2.96 -0.21 6.47
N PHE A 45 -1.84 -0.84 6.85
CA PHE A 45 -1.44 -2.15 6.34
C PHE A 45 -2.19 -3.30 7.02
N PHE A 46 -2.94 -3.06 8.09
CA PHE A 46 -3.65 -4.07 8.86
C PHE A 46 -5.18 -3.88 8.82
N PRO A 47 -5.83 -3.88 7.64
CA PRO A 47 -7.25 -3.61 7.53
C PRO A 47 -8.08 -4.67 8.27
N ARG A 48 -9.17 -4.23 8.89
CA ARG A 48 -10.19 -5.13 9.45
C ARG A 48 -11.17 -5.51 8.37
N VAL A 49 -11.29 -6.81 8.10
CA VAL A 49 -12.03 -7.33 6.94
C VAL A 49 -13.12 -8.32 7.32
N GLY A 50 -14.12 -8.43 6.45
CA GLY A 50 -15.21 -9.37 6.56
C GLY A 50 -16.21 -9.07 7.69
N PRO A 51 -17.20 -9.97 7.88
CA PRO A 51 -18.32 -9.74 8.81
C PRO A 51 -17.90 -9.72 10.29
N TYR A 52 -16.74 -10.31 10.62
CA TYR A 52 -16.22 -10.34 11.99
C TYR A 52 -15.12 -9.31 12.26
N LYS A 53 -14.77 -8.48 11.25
CA LYS A 53 -13.76 -7.42 11.35
C LYS A 53 -12.43 -7.90 11.96
N LEU A 54 -12.01 -9.09 11.49
CA LEU A 54 -10.71 -9.65 11.84
C LEU A 54 -9.62 -8.84 11.16
N GLN A 55 -8.51 -8.65 11.87
CA GLN A 55 -7.36 -7.92 11.36
C GLN A 55 -6.62 -8.79 10.33
N ASN A 56 -6.43 -8.26 9.13
CA ASN A 56 -5.58 -8.88 8.12
C ASN A 56 -4.11 -8.57 8.43
N LEU A 57 -3.26 -9.59 8.54
CA LEU A 57 -1.83 -9.48 8.87
C LEU A 57 -0.91 -9.74 7.66
N GLU A 58 -1.46 -9.89 6.45
CA GLU A 58 -0.76 -10.43 5.27
C GLU A 58 -0.21 -9.34 4.32
N ASN A 59 -0.10 -8.10 4.79
CA ASN A 59 0.26 -6.95 3.95
C ASN A 59 1.64 -6.36 4.24
N VAL A 60 2.34 -6.88 5.25
CA VAL A 60 3.69 -6.43 5.60
C VAL A 60 4.69 -7.54 5.28
N TRP A 61 5.67 -7.18 4.46
CA TRP A 61 6.69 -8.09 3.94
C TRP A 61 8.08 -7.47 4.12
N THR A 62 9.11 -8.28 3.94
CA THR A 62 10.50 -7.80 3.95
C THR A 62 11.27 -8.35 2.76
N ALA A 63 12.33 -7.63 2.38
CA ALA A 63 13.41 -8.23 1.61
C ALA A 63 14.09 -9.34 2.43
N LEU A 64 14.65 -10.33 1.73
CA LEU A 64 15.48 -11.38 2.32
C LEU A 64 16.91 -11.18 1.85
N ASP A 65 17.89 -11.37 2.73
CA ASP A 65 19.31 -11.17 2.38
C ASP A 65 19.77 -12.05 1.19
N SER A 66 19.19 -13.25 1.06
CA SER A 66 19.48 -14.17 -0.05
C SER A 66 18.78 -13.80 -1.35
N GLN A 67 17.74 -12.96 -1.29
CA GLN A 67 16.87 -12.58 -2.41
C GLN A 67 16.36 -11.15 -2.19
N ASP A 68 17.26 -10.18 -2.28
CA ASP A 68 16.88 -8.78 -2.11
C ASP A 68 16.04 -8.32 -3.31
N ILE A 69 14.75 -8.09 -3.07
CA ILE A 69 13.82 -7.64 -4.10
C ILE A 69 14.14 -6.23 -4.59
N PHE A 70 14.72 -5.37 -3.74
CA PHE A 70 15.11 -4.02 -4.14
C PHE A 70 16.24 -4.07 -5.15
N GLU A 71 17.26 -4.88 -4.91
CA GLU A 71 18.35 -5.07 -5.87
C GLU A 71 17.86 -5.75 -7.15
N SER A 72 17.17 -6.89 -7.02
CA SER A 72 16.75 -7.70 -8.17
C SER A 72 15.66 -7.06 -9.04
N ARG A 73 15.03 -5.97 -8.58
CA ARG A 73 14.07 -5.17 -9.35
C ARG A 73 14.55 -3.74 -9.60
N GLY A 74 15.75 -3.37 -9.18
CA GLY A 74 16.31 -2.03 -9.36
C GLY A 74 15.52 -0.93 -8.64
N ILE A 75 14.91 -1.25 -7.49
CA ILE A 75 14.18 -0.28 -6.67
C ILE A 75 15.20 0.55 -5.89
N SER A 76 15.01 1.88 -5.89
CA SER A 76 15.85 2.79 -5.11
C SER A 76 15.82 2.42 -3.62
N ARG A 77 16.93 2.64 -2.92
CA ARG A 77 17.01 2.50 -1.46
C ARG A 77 16.25 3.61 -0.73
N ASP A 78 15.92 4.70 -1.43
CA ASP A 78 14.98 5.72 -0.95
C ASP A 78 13.51 5.24 -0.98
N GLY A 79 13.25 4.07 -1.60
CA GLY A 79 11.92 3.48 -1.73
C GLY A 79 11.16 3.96 -2.97
N ALA A 80 9.98 3.37 -3.17
CA ALA A 80 9.05 3.73 -4.25
C ALA A 80 7.62 3.27 -3.92
N ILE A 81 6.64 3.96 -4.47
CA ILE A 81 5.26 3.50 -4.60
C ILE A 81 5.12 2.88 -5.98
N VAL A 82 4.57 1.66 -6.04
CA VAL A 82 4.25 0.98 -7.30
C VAL A 82 2.75 0.73 -7.35
N VAL A 83 2.06 1.39 -8.26
CA VAL A 83 0.63 1.19 -8.49
C VAL A 83 0.44 0.08 -9.50
N VAL A 84 -0.28 -0.97 -9.12
CA VAL A 84 -0.58 -2.12 -9.96
C VAL A 84 -2.09 -2.19 -10.19
N ARG A 85 -2.50 -2.35 -11.44
CA ARG A 85 -3.90 -2.47 -11.84
C ARG A 85 -4.49 -3.84 -11.45
N PRO A 86 -5.83 -3.98 -11.42
CA PRO A 86 -6.48 -5.27 -11.18
C PRO A 86 -6.10 -6.38 -12.18
N ASP A 87 -5.64 -6.01 -13.38
CA ASP A 87 -5.12 -6.93 -14.40
C ASP A 87 -3.61 -7.17 -14.31
N GLN A 88 -3.00 -6.80 -13.18
CA GLN A 88 -1.60 -7.04 -12.81
C GLN A 88 -0.55 -6.22 -13.59
N TYR A 89 -0.96 -5.25 -14.41
CA TYR A 89 -0.03 -4.34 -15.07
C TYR A 89 0.35 -3.17 -14.14
N VAL A 90 1.63 -2.79 -14.14
CA VAL A 90 2.12 -1.58 -13.47
C VAL A 90 1.56 -0.35 -14.18
N ALA A 91 0.90 0.52 -13.42
CA ALA A 91 0.25 1.73 -13.92
C ALA A 91 1.08 2.99 -13.65
N ALA A 92 1.75 3.03 -12.50
CA ALA A 92 2.60 4.15 -12.09
C ALA A 92 3.70 3.67 -11.14
N VAL A 93 4.83 4.38 -11.17
CA VAL A 93 5.92 4.27 -10.19
C VAL A 93 6.24 5.68 -9.72
N LEU A 94 6.11 5.93 -8.42
CA LEU A 94 6.22 7.26 -7.81
C LEU A 94 7.20 7.24 -6.62
N PRO A 95 7.82 8.37 -6.26
CA PRO A 95 8.49 8.54 -4.97
C PRO A 95 7.51 8.32 -3.80
N LEU A 96 8.02 7.93 -2.63
CA LEU A 96 7.18 7.73 -1.43
C LEU A 96 6.52 9.03 -0.95
N GLU A 97 7.17 10.16 -1.18
CA GLU A 97 6.73 11.49 -0.75
C GLU A 97 5.69 12.12 -1.70
N ASP A 98 5.55 11.59 -2.92
CA ASP A 98 4.66 12.15 -3.95
C ASP A 98 3.20 11.72 -3.76
N THR A 99 2.66 12.08 -2.60
CA THR A 99 1.26 11.83 -2.25
C THR A 99 0.29 12.63 -3.11
N ALA A 100 0.70 13.80 -3.60
CA ALA A 100 -0.10 14.64 -4.49
C ALA A 100 -0.23 14.00 -5.88
N GLY A 101 0.87 13.52 -6.47
CA GLY A 101 0.84 12.80 -7.74
C GLY A 101 0.06 11.49 -7.66
N LEU A 102 0.16 10.77 -6.53
CA LEU A 102 -0.67 9.58 -6.28
C LEU A 102 -2.16 9.92 -6.24
N ALA A 103 -2.53 11.02 -5.57
CA ALA A 103 -3.91 11.48 -5.51
C ALA A 103 -4.45 11.89 -6.87
N GLU A 104 -3.68 12.68 -7.62
CA GLU A 104 -4.03 13.09 -8.99
C GLU A 104 -4.23 11.88 -9.91
N PHE A 105 -3.35 10.87 -9.82
CA PHE A 105 -3.46 9.65 -10.61
C PHE A 105 -4.82 8.97 -10.41
N PHE A 106 -5.27 8.75 -9.17
CA PHE A 106 -6.54 8.08 -8.92
C PHE A 106 -7.76 8.97 -9.20
N ASN A 107 -7.67 10.28 -8.97
CA ASN A 107 -8.73 11.24 -9.32
C ASN A 107 -9.05 11.22 -10.83
N GLY A 108 -8.06 10.95 -11.69
CA GLY A 108 -8.27 10.83 -13.13
C GLY A 108 -8.81 9.48 -13.62
N ASN A 109 -8.86 8.46 -12.76
CA ASN A 109 -9.12 7.07 -13.17
C ASN A 109 -10.25 6.37 -12.39
N LEU A 110 -10.67 6.90 -11.24
CA LEU A 110 -11.75 6.35 -10.43
C LEU A 110 -12.92 7.34 -10.29
N LEU A 111 -14.10 6.81 -10.01
CA LEU A 111 -15.28 7.58 -9.64
C LEU A 111 -15.55 7.38 -8.14
N GLU A 112 -16.03 8.43 -7.48
CA GLU A 112 -16.50 8.33 -6.10
C GLU A 112 -17.72 7.39 -6.02
N PRO A 113 -17.83 6.57 -4.95
CA PRO A 113 -18.88 5.57 -4.79
C PRO A 113 -20.29 6.16 -4.57
#